data_AF-A0A937JLI5-F1
#
_entry.id   AF-A0A937JLI5-F1
#
_cell.length_a   1.000
_cell.length_b   1.000
_cell.length_c   1.000
_cell.angle_alpha   90.00
_cell.angle_beta   90.00
_cell.angle_gamma   90.00
#
_symmetry.space_group_name_H-M   'P 1'
#
loop_
_entity.id
_entity.type
_entity.pdbx_description
1 polymer ?
#
loop_
_entity_poly.entity_id
_entity_poly.type
_entity_poly.pdbx_seq_one_letter_code
_entity_poly.pdbx_strand_id
1 'polypeptide(L)'
;MARVRWKSGAGPTGSPSAPGRRTAPRGEPDEQRARNAPRHRILVRPARSRVSAFCARLTGLTQAEVAGGVPFAEACRTLVEEYDARRRPWASWGDYDRRQFERQCRAAAVAYPFGRPAEAGHTNAKVVFTEAYGLRKRPGMDGALCIAGLPLEGRHHRGEDDAWNIAALVLDLARRGAWA
;
A
#
# COMPACT_ATOMS: atom_id res chain seq x y z
N MET A 1 -3.09 -0.85 -1.38
CA MET A 1 -2.39 0.20 -2.15
C MET A 1 -3.39 1.28 -2.51
N ALA A 2 -3.21 2.50 -1.98
CA ALA A 2 -4.07 3.64 -2.29
C ALA A 2 -3.72 4.24 -3.66
N ARG A 3 -4.73 4.52 -4.48
CA ARG A 3 -4.58 5.29 -5.73
C ARG A 3 -4.60 6.78 -5.40
N VAL A 4 -3.50 7.47 -5.66
CA VAL A 4 -3.53 8.91 -5.95
C VAL A 4 -3.53 9.06 -7.48
N ARG A 5 -4.55 9.71 -8.03
CA ARG A 5 -4.69 10.00 -9.47
C ARG A 5 -4.48 11.50 -9.66
N TRP A 6 -3.46 11.90 -10.40
CA TRP A 6 -3.27 13.28 -10.86
C TRP A 6 -4.01 13.51 -12.18
N LYS A 7 -4.53 14.73 -12.37
CA LYS A 7 -5.27 15.17 -13.57
C LYS A 7 -4.38 15.13 -14.82
N SER A 8 -4.88 14.57 -15.91
CA SER A 8 -4.33 14.78 -17.25
C SER A 8 -4.55 16.23 -17.66
N GLY A 9 -3.50 17.03 -17.72
CA GLY A 9 -3.51 18.31 -18.40
C GLY A 9 -3.45 18.09 -19.90
N ALA A 10 -4.58 18.31 -20.58
CA ALA A 10 -4.63 18.62 -22.00
C ALA A 10 -5.81 19.57 -22.20
N GLY A 11 -5.56 20.87 -22.14
CA GLY A 11 -6.51 21.89 -22.59
C GLY A 11 -6.24 22.20 -24.06
N PRO A 12 -7.25 22.25 -24.94
CA PRO A 12 -7.10 22.91 -26.22
C PRO A 12 -7.08 24.43 -26.02
N THR A 13 -6.27 25.10 -26.83
CA THR A 13 -6.17 26.56 -26.94
C THR A 13 -7.47 27.16 -27.50
N GLY A 14 -7.97 28.22 -26.86
CA GLY A 14 -9.11 29.02 -27.34
C GLY A 14 -9.44 30.20 -26.40
N SER A 15 -9.41 31.42 -26.95
CA SER A 15 -9.49 32.75 -26.32
C SER A 15 -10.88 33.13 -25.73
N PRO A 16 -11.02 34.27 -24.99
CA PRO A 16 -11.96 34.38 -23.86
C PRO A 16 -13.30 35.06 -24.18
N SER A 17 -14.33 34.69 -23.42
CA SER A 17 -15.52 35.50 -23.15
C SER A 17 -16.04 35.16 -21.75
N ALA A 18 -16.28 36.17 -20.92
CA ALA A 18 -16.95 36.04 -19.61
C ALA A 18 -18.17 36.99 -19.58
N PRO A 19 -19.12 36.90 -18.62
CA PRO A 19 -19.11 36.04 -17.43
C PRO A 19 -20.42 35.28 -17.16
N GLY A 20 -20.31 34.14 -16.49
CA GLY A 20 -21.41 33.49 -15.77
C GLY A 20 -20.83 32.62 -14.68
N ARG A 21 -20.89 33.07 -13.42
CA ARG A 21 -20.43 32.29 -12.26
C ARG A 21 -21.34 31.08 -12.08
N ARG A 22 -21.02 29.98 -12.78
CA ARG A 22 -21.38 28.63 -12.35
C ARG A 22 -20.30 28.19 -11.38
N THR A 23 -20.66 28.09 -10.11
CA THR A 23 -19.86 27.36 -9.12
C THR A 23 -19.70 25.94 -9.64
N ALA A 24 -18.49 25.58 -10.06
CA ALA A 24 -18.15 24.19 -10.31
C ALA A 24 -18.45 23.38 -9.03
N PRO A 25 -18.99 22.16 -9.12
CA PRO A 25 -19.16 21.32 -7.94
C PRO A 25 -17.78 21.19 -7.28
N ARG A 26 -17.68 21.56 -6.00
CA ARG A 26 -16.48 21.29 -5.21
C ARG A 26 -16.24 19.79 -5.31
N GLY A 27 -15.13 19.41 -5.94
CA GLY A 27 -14.68 18.04 -5.94
C GLY A 27 -14.65 17.55 -4.50
N GLU A 28 -15.13 16.33 -4.29
CA GLU A 28 -15.03 15.64 -3.00
C GLU A 28 -13.58 15.78 -2.47
N PRO A 29 -13.36 16.24 -1.23
CA PRO A 29 -12.02 16.46 -0.69
C PRO A 29 -11.18 15.19 -0.86
N ASP A 30 -9.91 15.35 -1.23
CA ASP A 30 -8.99 14.22 -1.45
C ASP A 30 -8.95 13.25 -0.24
N GLU A 31 -9.22 13.76 0.96
CA GLU A 31 -9.36 12.98 2.19
C GLU A 31 -10.57 12.02 2.20
N GLN A 32 -11.73 12.46 1.72
CA GLN A 32 -12.94 11.63 1.67
C GLN A 32 -12.79 10.55 0.59
N ARG A 33 -12.13 10.89 -0.52
CA ARG A 33 -11.75 9.93 -1.57
C ARG A 33 -10.73 8.89 -1.09
N ALA A 34 -9.74 9.29 -0.29
CA ALA A 34 -8.77 8.37 0.27
C ALA A 34 -9.42 7.37 1.25
N ARG A 35 -10.36 7.84 2.09
CA ARG A 35 -11.13 6.99 3.02
C ARG A 35 -12.05 6.00 2.29
N ASN A 36 -12.59 6.38 1.14
CA ASN A 36 -13.49 5.54 0.33
C ASN A 36 -12.75 4.66 -0.68
N ALA A 37 -11.42 4.61 -0.66
CA ALA A 37 -10.66 3.78 -1.58
C ALA A 37 -10.93 2.29 -1.30
N PRO A 38 -11.19 1.46 -2.34
CA PRO A 38 -11.37 0.03 -2.14
C PRO A 38 -10.09 -0.63 -1.61
N ARG A 39 -10.26 -1.56 -0.65
CA ARG A 39 -9.19 -2.46 -0.22
C ARG A 39 -9.00 -3.55 -1.27
N HIS A 40 -7.84 -3.59 -1.89
CA HIS A 40 -7.48 -4.62 -2.87
C HIS A 40 -6.56 -5.66 -2.23
N ARG A 41 -6.78 -6.93 -2.60
CA ARG A 41 -5.92 -8.05 -2.20
C ARG A 41 -5.76 -9.03 -3.36
N ILE A 42 -4.61 -9.69 -3.40
CA ILE A 42 -4.34 -10.81 -4.31
C ILE A 42 -3.92 -11.98 -3.42
N LEU A 43 -4.77 -13.01 -3.31
CA LEU A 43 -4.41 -14.21 -2.57
C LEU A 43 -3.49 -15.07 -3.42
N VAL A 44 -2.34 -15.45 -2.84
CA VAL A 44 -1.36 -16.31 -3.49
C VAL A 44 -1.48 -17.73 -2.97
N ARG A 45 -1.60 -18.69 -3.87
CA ARG A 45 -1.59 -20.11 -3.52
C ARG A 45 -0.17 -20.58 -3.18
N PRO A 46 0.08 -21.10 -1.97
CA PRO A 46 1.39 -21.61 -1.61
C PRO A 46 1.77 -22.83 -2.46
N ALA A 47 2.98 -22.82 -3.03
CA ALA A 47 3.46 -23.93 -3.86
C ALA A 47 4.18 -25.04 -3.05
N ARG A 48 4.72 -24.70 -1.87
CA ARG A 48 5.63 -25.58 -1.09
C ARG A 48 5.29 -25.66 0.39
N SER A 49 4.17 -25.08 0.81
CA SER A 49 3.78 -25.04 2.22
C SER A 49 2.27 -25.14 2.37
N ARG A 50 1.83 -25.41 3.60
CA ARG A 50 0.43 -25.38 4.02
C ARG A 50 0.26 -24.34 5.13
N VAL A 51 -0.94 -23.80 5.25
CA VAL A 51 -1.29 -22.88 6.33
C VAL A 51 -1.34 -23.68 7.63
N SER A 52 -0.44 -23.39 8.56
CA SER A 52 -0.46 -24.00 9.89
C SER A 52 -1.57 -23.39 10.76
N ALA A 53 -1.93 -24.06 11.85
CA ALA A 53 -2.87 -23.51 12.84
C ALA A 53 -2.40 -22.16 13.41
N PHE A 54 -1.08 -21.99 13.59
CA PHE A 54 -0.50 -20.71 13.99
C PHE A 54 -0.75 -19.62 12.93
N CYS A 55 -0.41 -19.88 11.67
CA CYS A 55 -0.60 -18.91 10.59
C CYS A 55 -2.08 -18.54 10.37
N ALA A 56 -2.98 -19.53 10.47
CA ALA A 56 -4.41 -19.32 10.37
C ALA A 56 -4.93 -18.42 11.50
N ARG A 57 -4.55 -18.71 12.76
CA ARG A 57 -4.90 -17.85 13.90
C ARG A 57 -4.26 -16.48 13.82
N LEU A 58 -3.05 -16.35 13.26
CA LEU A 58 -2.39 -15.06 13.16
C LEU A 58 -3.07 -14.19 12.10
N THR A 59 -3.11 -14.68 10.86
CA THR A 59 -3.52 -13.89 9.68
C THR A 59 -5.02 -13.91 9.41
N GLY A 60 -5.75 -14.89 9.97
CA GLY A 60 -7.15 -15.16 9.63
C GLY A 60 -7.35 -15.86 8.28
N LEU A 61 -6.28 -16.19 7.55
CA LEU A 61 -6.38 -16.91 6.28
C LEU A 61 -6.52 -18.41 6.52
N THR A 62 -7.55 -19.02 5.94
CA THR A 62 -7.74 -20.47 5.96
C THR A 62 -6.96 -21.16 4.84
N GLN A 63 -6.71 -22.45 5.00
CA GLN A 63 -6.09 -23.26 3.94
C GLN A 63 -6.95 -23.28 2.66
N ALA A 64 -8.28 -23.29 2.80
CA ALA A 64 -9.22 -23.27 1.68
C ALA A 64 -9.15 -21.94 0.90
N GLU A 65 -9.14 -20.80 1.60
CA GLU A 65 -8.99 -19.48 0.98
C GLU A 65 -7.71 -19.38 0.16
N VAL A 66 -6.55 -19.75 0.73
CA VAL A 66 -5.29 -19.64 -0.01
C VAL A 66 -5.17 -20.69 -1.12
N ALA A 67 -5.85 -21.83 -1.02
CA ALA A 67 -5.87 -22.83 -2.09
C ALA A 67 -6.59 -22.32 -3.35
N GLY A 68 -7.55 -21.40 -3.20
CA GLY A 68 -8.19 -20.68 -4.30
C GLY A 68 -7.40 -19.48 -4.85
N GLY A 69 -6.23 -19.19 -4.28
CA GLY A 69 -5.36 -18.10 -4.74
C GLY A 69 -4.68 -18.36 -6.08
N VAL A 70 -4.15 -17.30 -6.67
CA VAL A 70 -3.37 -17.37 -7.92
C VAL A 70 -1.92 -17.82 -7.66
N PRO A 71 -1.21 -18.36 -8.65
CA PRO A 71 0.22 -18.58 -8.55
C PRO A 71 0.99 -17.26 -8.27
N PHE A 72 2.11 -17.34 -7.54
CA PHE A 72 2.90 -16.15 -7.21
C PHE A 72 3.35 -15.35 -8.44
N ALA A 73 3.73 -16.03 -9.52
CA ALA A 73 4.13 -15.39 -10.77
C ALA A 73 2.99 -14.55 -11.37
N GLU A 74 1.75 -15.04 -11.27
CA GLU A 74 0.57 -14.33 -11.74
C GLU A 74 0.27 -13.11 -10.88
N ALA A 75 0.33 -13.25 -9.55
CA ALA A 75 0.19 -12.11 -8.65
C ALA A 75 1.21 -10.99 -8.95
N CYS A 76 2.47 -11.35 -9.23
CA CYS A 76 3.49 -10.37 -9.65
C CYS A 76 3.14 -9.70 -10.98
N ARG A 77 2.59 -10.42 -11.97
CA ARG A 77 2.13 -9.82 -13.23
C ARG A 77 0.98 -8.86 -12.98
N THR A 78 -0.02 -9.26 -12.21
CA THR A 78 -1.15 -8.40 -11.81
C THR A 78 -0.66 -7.11 -11.16
N LEU A 79 0.31 -7.17 -10.25
CA LEU A 79 0.93 -5.98 -9.65
C LEU A 79 1.54 -5.04 -10.70
N VAL A 80 2.21 -5.59 -11.72
CA VAL A 80 2.81 -4.78 -12.78
C VAL A 80 1.74 -4.21 -13.72
N GLU A 81 0.82 -5.03 -14.20
CA GLU A 81 -0.12 -4.68 -15.27
C GLU A 81 -1.29 -3.82 -14.78
N GLU A 82 -1.86 -4.14 -13.62
CA GLU A 82 -3.04 -3.43 -13.10
C GLU A 82 -2.68 -2.27 -12.17
N TYR A 83 -1.56 -2.40 -11.45
CA TYR A 83 -1.14 -1.44 -10.43
C TYR A 83 0.09 -0.64 -10.81
N ASP A 84 0.69 -0.87 -11.99
CA ASP A 84 1.89 -0.17 -12.46
C ASP A 84 3.04 -0.21 -11.42
N ALA A 85 3.13 -1.33 -10.69
CA ALA A 85 4.03 -1.47 -9.54
C ALA A 85 5.51 -1.24 -9.88
N ARG A 86 5.89 -1.41 -11.16
CA ARG A 86 7.25 -1.18 -11.63
C ARG A 86 7.65 0.30 -11.60
N ARG A 87 6.69 1.21 -11.76
CA ARG A 87 6.93 2.66 -11.91
C ARG A 87 6.45 3.46 -10.70
N ARG A 88 5.70 2.84 -9.79
CA ARG A 88 5.14 3.50 -8.62
C ARG A 88 5.98 3.23 -7.38
N PRO A 89 6.28 4.26 -6.57
CA PRO A 89 6.79 4.05 -5.23
C PRO A 89 5.82 3.22 -4.41
N TRP A 90 6.37 2.43 -3.48
CA TRP A 90 5.59 1.64 -2.55
C TRP A 90 6.26 1.65 -1.18
N ALA A 91 5.48 1.37 -0.14
CA ALA A 91 5.97 1.40 1.23
C ALA A 91 5.47 0.19 2.02
N SER A 92 6.21 -0.16 3.06
CA SER A 92 5.82 -1.16 4.05
C SER A 92 6.30 -0.77 5.45
N TRP A 93 5.78 -1.45 6.47
CA TRP A 93 6.14 -1.19 7.87
C TRP A 93 7.43 -1.93 8.30
N GLY A 94 8.53 -1.61 7.64
CA GLY A 94 9.80 -2.33 7.77
C GLY A 94 10.27 -2.92 6.45
N ASP A 95 11.49 -3.46 6.43
CA ASP A 95 12.08 -4.12 5.25
C ASP A 95 11.60 -5.55 5.02
N TYR A 96 10.78 -6.11 5.92
CA TYR A 96 10.40 -7.52 5.86
C TYR A 96 9.73 -7.84 4.53
N ASP A 97 8.70 -7.09 4.12
CA ASP A 97 7.94 -7.34 2.90
C ASP A 97 8.81 -7.26 1.65
N ARG A 98 9.67 -6.24 1.54
CA ARG A 98 10.63 -6.11 0.43
C ARG A 98 11.52 -7.35 0.34
N ARG A 99 12.12 -7.75 1.47
CA ARG A 99 12.97 -8.94 1.55
C ARG A 99 12.20 -10.23 1.25
N GLN A 100 10.92 -10.33 1.62
CA GLN A 100 10.06 -11.47 1.27
C GLN A 100 9.88 -11.58 -0.24
N PHE A 101 9.50 -10.48 -0.90
CA PHE A 101 9.34 -10.43 -2.36
C PHE A 101 10.66 -10.76 -3.06
N GLU A 102 11.78 -10.17 -2.65
CA GLU A 102 13.09 -10.43 -3.26
C GLU A 102 13.48 -11.92 -3.17
N ARG A 103 13.32 -12.52 -1.98
CA ARG A 103 13.64 -13.93 -1.77
C ARG A 103 12.72 -14.83 -2.57
N GLN A 104 11.42 -14.57 -2.57
CA GLN A 104 10.44 -15.40 -3.26
C GLN A 104 10.57 -15.29 -4.78
N CYS A 105 10.79 -14.08 -5.31
CA CYS A 105 11.07 -13.86 -6.73
C CYS A 105 12.31 -14.65 -7.17
N ARG A 106 13.39 -14.58 -6.39
CA ARG A 106 14.62 -15.34 -6.66
C ARG A 106 14.37 -16.85 -6.63
N ALA A 107 13.70 -17.35 -5.59
CA ALA A 107 13.45 -18.78 -5.42
C ALA A 107 12.49 -19.37 -6.46
N ALA A 108 11.59 -18.55 -7.03
CA ALA A 108 10.61 -18.96 -8.03
C ALA A 108 10.99 -18.57 -9.46
N ALA A 109 12.18 -17.99 -9.68
CA ALA A 109 12.60 -17.41 -10.97
C ALA A 109 11.55 -16.45 -11.57
N VAL A 110 10.91 -15.65 -10.73
CA VAL A 110 9.90 -14.64 -11.11
C VAL A 110 10.55 -13.25 -11.13
N ALA A 111 10.22 -12.44 -12.12
CA ALA A 111 10.66 -11.05 -12.17
C ALA A 111 10.11 -10.26 -10.98
N TYR A 112 10.98 -9.51 -10.30
CA TYR A 112 10.57 -8.66 -9.18
C TYR A 112 9.65 -7.52 -9.68
N PRO A 113 8.45 -7.34 -9.08
CA PRO A 113 7.41 -6.49 -9.69
C PRO A 113 7.62 -4.99 -9.45
N PHE A 114 8.39 -4.59 -8.43
CA PHE A 114 8.51 -3.19 -8.00
C PHE A 114 9.71 -2.42 -8.60
N GLY A 115 10.23 -2.87 -9.74
CA GLY A 115 11.42 -2.28 -10.36
C GLY A 115 12.74 -2.69 -9.68
N ARG A 116 13.87 -2.37 -10.31
CA ARG A 116 15.21 -2.68 -9.79
C ARG A 116 16.09 -1.42 -9.76
N PRO A 117 17.00 -1.30 -8.78
CA PRO A 117 17.19 -2.20 -7.62
C PRO A 117 15.97 -2.18 -6.68
N ALA A 118 15.80 -3.21 -5.84
CA ALA A 118 14.58 -3.40 -5.06
C ALA A 118 14.30 -2.25 -4.07
N GLU A 119 15.37 -1.55 -3.68
CA GLU A 119 15.39 -0.40 -2.80
C GLU A 119 14.93 0.90 -3.50
N ALA A 120 15.11 1.04 -4.82
CA ALA A 120 14.92 2.32 -5.51
C ALA A 120 13.48 2.84 -5.49
N GLY A 121 12.50 1.96 -5.30
CA GLY A 121 11.08 2.32 -5.22
C GLY A 121 10.44 2.03 -3.87
N HIS A 122 11.20 1.60 -2.86
CA HIS A 122 10.67 1.17 -1.58
C HIS A 122 10.98 2.15 -0.46
N THR A 123 9.97 2.53 0.31
CA THR A 123 10.12 3.30 1.54
C THR A 123 9.77 2.46 2.77
N ASN A 124 10.69 2.38 3.72
CA ASN A 124 10.42 1.81 5.03
C ASN A 124 9.69 2.85 5.91
N ALA A 125 8.36 2.82 5.89
CA ALA A 125 7.52 3.82 6.57
C ALA A 125 7.74 3.86 8.09
N LYS A 126 8.17 2.74 8.68
CA LYS A 126 8.49 2.64 10.10
C LYS A 126 9.67 3.54 10.49
N VAL A 127 10.66 3.71 9.59
CA VAL A 127 11.80 4.60 9.83
C VAL A 127 11.36 6.05 9.80
N VAL A 128 10.67 6.44 8.72
CA VAL A 128 10.14 7.80 8.53
C VAL A 128 9.24 8.19 9.71
N PHE A 129 8.36 7.28 10.15
CA PHE A 129 7.51 7.51 11.32
C PHE A 129 8.30 7.75 12.60
N THR A 130 9.31 6.91 12.85
CA THR A 130 10.14 7.02 14.06
C THR A 130 10.83 8.38 14.12
N GLU A 131 11.35 8.85 12.98
CA GLU A 131 12.01 10.15 12.86
C GLU A 131 11.02 11.31 13.01
N ALA A 132 9.90 11.27 12.29
CA ALA A 132 8.87 12.32 12.31
C ALA A 132 8.24 12.52 13.71
N TYR A 133 8.17 11.46 14.52
CA TYR A 133 7.65 11.50 15.88
C TYR A 133 8.73 11.64 16.96
N GLY A 134 10.01 11.77 16.59
CA GLY A 134 11.12 11.92 17.55
C GLY A 134 11.29 10.73 18.50
N LEU A 135 10.96 9.51 18.04
CA LEU A 135 10.95 8.32 18.89
C LEU A 135 12.33 7.67 19.00
N ARG A 136 12.71 7.22 20.20
CA ARG A 136 13.98 6.49 20.41
C ARG A 136 13.95 5.04 19.92
N LYS A 137 12.77 4.42 19.90
CA LYS A 137 12.56 3.03 19.46
C LYS A 137 11.54 3.00 18.34
N ARG A 138 11.73 2.10 17.38
CA ARG A 138 10.84 1.93 16.23
C ARG A 138 9.61 1.09 16.61
N PRO A 139 8.41 1.66 16.71
CA PRO A 139 7.23 0.93 17.18
C PRO A 139 6.75 -0.15 16.19
N GLY A 140 5.97 -1.12 16.69
CA GLY A 140 5.08 -1.93 15.85
C GLY A 140 4.04 -1.06 15.15
N MET A 141 3.35 -1.59 14.14
CA MET A 141 2.33 -0.82 13.41
C MET A 141 1.16 -0.44 14.33
N ASP A 142 0.72 -1.37 15.17
CA ASP A 142 -0.27 -1.17 16.23
C ASP A 142 0.15 -0.07 17.22
N GLY A 143 1.39 -0.10 17.69
CA GLY A 143 1.93 0.93 18.57
C GLY A 143 2.02 2.30 17.88
N ALA A 144 2.36 2.33 16.59
CA ALA A 144 2.41 3.56 15.81
C ALA A 144 1.02 4.18 15.61
N LEU A 145 -0.01 3.36 15.35
CA LEU A 145 -1.41 3.81 15.30
C LEU A 145 -1.83 4.46 16.62
N CYS A 146 -1.52 3.81 17.75
CA CYS A 146 -1.80 4.36 19.08
C CYS A 146 -1.12 5.72 19.31
N ILE A 147 0.18 5.82 18.98
CA ILE A 147 0.94 7.08 19.08
C ILE A 147 0.35 8.17 18.17
N ALA A 148 -0.13 7.80 16.98
CA ALA A 148 -0.75 8.72 16.04
C ALA A 148 -2.21 9.08 16.38
N GLY A 149 -2.80 8.45 17.41
CA GLY A 149 -4.23 8.61 17.72
C GLY A 149 -5.16 8.06 16.63
N LEU A 150 -4.70 7.08 15.85
CA LEU A 150 -5.45 6.44 14.77
C LEU A 150 -5.99 5.08 15.25
N PRO A 151 -7.24 4.72 14.89
CA PRO A 151 -7.77 3.40 15.20
C PRO A 151 -7.11 2.33 14.33
N LEU A 152 -7.02 1.11 14.85
CA LEU A 152 -6.72 -0.06 14.03
C LEU A 152 -8.00 -0.49 13.31
N GLU A 153 -7.96 -0.49 11.98
CA GLU A 153 -9.08 -0.94 11.16
C GLU A 153 -8.85 -2.35 10.61
N GLY A 154 -9.85 -3.23 10.79
CA GLY A 154 -9.78 -4.62 10.31
C GLY A 154 -9.02 -5.54 11.27
N ARG A 155 -8.41 -6.60 10.73
CA ARG A 155 -7.70 -7.62 11.50
C ARG A 155 -6.19 -7.39 11.44
N HIS A 156 -5.56 -7.19 12.59
CA HIS A 156 -4.10 -7.13 12.67
C HIS A 156 -3.45 -8.42 12.14
N HIS A 157 -2.36 -8.30 11.39
CA HIS A 157 -1.66 -9.39 10.68
C HIS A 157 -2.37 -9.94 9.45
N ARG A 158 -3.54 -9.40 9.08
CA ARG A 158 -4.12 -9.64 7.76
C ARG A 158 -3.53 -8.62 6.79
N GLY A 159 -2.86 -9.10 5.74
CA GLY A 159 -1.99 -8.26 4.90
C GLY A 159 -2.70 -7.04 4.28
N GLU A 160 -3.92 -7.20 3.79
CA GLU A 160 -4.71 -6.08 3.23
C GLU A 160 -5.13 -5.04 4.28
N ASP A 161 -5.39 -5.47 5.52
CA ASP A 161 -5.78 -4.59 6.62
C ASP A 161 -4.55 -3.87 7.19
N ASP A 162 -3.42 -4.58 7.38
CA ASP A 162 -2.17 -3.93 7.76
C ASP A 162 -1.74 -2.91 6.70
N ALA A 163 -1.86 -3.23 5.40
CA ALA A 163 -1.57 -2.26 4.32
C ALA A 163 -2.49 -1.03 4.35
N TRP A 164 -3.75 -1.19 4.76
CA TRP A 164 -4.69 -0.08 4.95
C TRP A 164 -4.27 0.82 6.11
N ASN A 165 -3.95 0.23 7.26
CA ASN A 165 -3.50 0.97 8.43
C ASN A 165 -2.15 1.68 8.20
N ILE A 166 -1.22 1.03 7.49
CA ILE A 166 0.05 1.67 7.08
C ILE A 166 -0.22 2.86 6.17
N ALA A 167 -1.19 2.78 5.25
CA ALA A 167 -1.56 3.92 4.42
C ALA A 167 -2.10 5.09 5.27
N ALA A 168 -2.88 4.82 6.32
CA ALA A 168 -3.34 5.85 7.24
C ALA A 168 -2.17 6.55 7.97
N LEU A 169 -1.17 5.78 8.42
CA LEU A 169 0.06 6.31 9.01
C LEU A 169 0.87 7.14 8.00
N VAL A 170 0.98 6.69 6.75
CA VAL A 170 1.65 7.44 5.68
C VAL A 170 0.93 8.76 5.41
N LEU A 171 -0.40 8.77 5.39
CA LEU A 171 -1.17 10.01 5.23
C LEU A 171 -0.98 10.96 6.41
N ASP A 172 -0.89 10.46 7.63
CA ASP A 172 -0.51 11.28 8.78
C ASP A 172 0.90 11.89 8.62
N LEU A 173 1.89 11.10 8.20
CA LEU A 173 3.24 11.59 7.90
C LEU A 173 3.24 12.67 6.82
N ALA A 174 2.43 12.50 5.78
CA ALA A 174 2.27 13.51 4.72
C ALA A 174 1.68 14.82 5.28
N ARG A 175 0.66 14.75 6.16
CA ARG A 175 0.09 15.94 6.83
C ARG A 175 1.11 16.65 7.72
N ARG A 176 2.08 15.91 8.28
CA ARG A 176 3.19 16.45 9.06
C ARG A 176 4.33 17.00 8.20
N GLY A 177 4.26 16.88 6.87
CA GLY A 177 5.35 17.27 5.97
C GLY A 177 6.56 16.34 6.02
N ALA A 178 6.39 15.13 6.56
CA ALA A 178 7.46 14.14 6.73
C ALA A 178 7.43 13.02 5.68
N TRP A 179 6.56 13.11 4.68
CA TRP A 179 6.44 12.13 3.60
C TRP A 179 6.54 12.84 2.24
N ALA A 180 7.43 12.35 1.37
CA ALA A 180 7.70 12.89 0.03
C ALA A 180 7.20 11.94 -1.07
#